data_AF-A0A962E2C7-F1
#
_entry.id   AF-A0A962E2C7-F1
#
_cell.length_a   1.000
_cell.length_b   1.000
_cell.length_c   1.000
_cell.angle_alpha   90.00
_cell.angle_beta   90.00
_cell.angle_gamma   90.00
#
_symmetry.space_group_name_H-M   'P 1'
#
loop_
_entity.id
_entity.type
_entity.pdbx_description
1 polymer ?
#
loop_
_entity_poly.entity_id
_entity_poly.type
_entity_poly.pdbx_seq_one_letter_code
_entity_poly.pdbx_strand_id
1 'polypeptide(L)'
;IRVVKQIFAENDITLDPKEVKDMWEEAEAAEMGYAKYILRRPILGYSASDHSEQFRYIANRRARSLGLEEPFPGAESPLNWLDEQANLRKEKNFFETRVTEYQTGGALSWD
;
A
#
# COMPACT_ATOMS: atom_id res chain seq x y z
N ILE A 1 -2.01 -6.23 -7.17
CA ILE A 1 -2.43 -5.48 -8.38
C ILE A 1 -2.03 -6.17 -9.68
N ARG A 2 -0.78 -6.63 -9.87
CA ARG A 2 -0.37 -7.33 -11.11
C ARG A 2 -1.29 -8.53 -11.48
N VAL A 3 -1.61 -9.37 -10.49
CA VAL A 3 -2.53 -10.51 -10.68
C VAL A 3 -3.93 -10.06 -11.10
N VAL A 4 -4.48 -9.02 -10.49
CA VAL A 4 -5.80 -8.47 -10.83
C VAL A 4 -5.84 -7.99 -12.29
N LYS A 5 -4.80 -7.26 -12.73
CA LYS A 5 -4.68 -6.83 -14.13
C LYS A 5 -4.61 -8.01 -15.10
N GLN A 6 -3.90 -9.07 -14.71
CA GLN A 6 -3.80 -10.27 -15.52
C GLN A 6 -5.15 -10.99 -15.62
N ILE A 7 -5.91 -11.09 -14.52
CA ILE A 7 -7.26 -11.66 -14.53
C ILE A 7 -8.19 -10.89 -15.45
N PHE A 8 -8.14 -9.55 -15.44
CA PHE A 8 -8.94 -8.73 -16.38
C PHE A 8 -8.57 -9.00 -17.84
N ALA A 9 -7.28 -9.12 -18.14
CA ALA A 9 -6.82 -9.40 -19.49
C ALA A 9 -7.20 -10.82 -19.98
N GLU A 10 -7.19 -11.81 -19.09
CA GLU A 10 -7.48 -13.21 -19.44
C GLU A 10 -8.98 -13.51 -19.56
N ASN A 11 -9.83 -12.79 -18.81
CA ASN A 11 -11.26 -13.11 -18.70
C ASN A 11 -12.20 -12.04 -19.30
N ASP A 12 -11.66 -10.98 -19.89
CA ASP A 12 -12.42 -9.85 -20.45
C ASP A 12 -13.47 -9.28 -19.48
N ILE A 13 -13.08 -9.15 -18.21
CA ILE A 13 -13.98 -8.72 -17.14
C ILE A 13 -13.99 -7.19 -17.06
N THR A 14 -15.19 -6.60 -17.12
CA THR A 14 -15.42 -5.20 -16.77
C THR A 14 -16.11 -5.15 -15.40
N LEU A 15 -15.55 -4.38 -14.46
CA LEU A 15 -16.16 -4.18 -13.14
C LEU A 15 -17.35 -3.21 -13.24
N ASP A 16 -18.43 -3.50 -12.50
CA ASP A 16 -19.51 -2.53 -12.30
C ASP A 16 -19.01 -1.39 -11.39
N PRO A 17 -18.99 -0.13 -11.87
CA PRO A 17 -18.56 1.01 -11.06
C PRO A 17 -19.36 1.16 -9.77
N LYS A 18 -20.64 0.76 -9.76
CA LYS A 18 -21.49 0.87 -8.58
C LYS A 18 -21.07 -0.11 -7.49
N GLU A 19 -20.90 -1.38 -7.82
CA GLU A 19 -20.48 -2.40 -6.84
C GLU A 19 -19.09 -2.10 -6.27
N VAL A 20 -18.18 -1.58 -7.11
CA VAL A 20 -16.85 -1.16 -6.65
C VAL A 20 -16.96 0.00 -5.66
N LYS A 21 -17.83 0.97 -5.92
CA LYS A 21 -18.06 2.10 -5.02
C LYS A 21 -18.64 1.62 -3.68
N ASP A 22 -19.67 0.78 -3.72
CA ASP A 22 -20.31 0.24 -2.52
C ASP A 22 -19.29 -0.55 -1.66
N MET A 23 -18.42 -1.33 -2.31
CA MET A 23 -17.31 -2.05 -1.65
C MET A 23 -16.32 -1.08 -0.96
N TRP A 24 -15.98 0.05 -1.58
CA TRP A 24 -15.10 1.05 -0.97
C TRP A 24 -15.75 1.75 0.23
N GLU A 25 -17.04 2.06 0.14
CA GLU A 25 -17.80 2.67 1.24
C GLU A 25 -17.89 1.72 2.45
N GLU A 26 -18.13 0.42 2.21
CA GLU A 26 -18.12 -0.60 3.26
C GLU A 26 -16.74 -0.73 3.90
N ALA A 27 -15.68 -0.78 3.09
CA ALA A 27 -14.31 -0.85 3.57
C ALA A 27 -13.93 0.37 4.41
N GLU A 28 -14.30 1.58 3.98
CA GLU A 28 -14.07 2.80 4.74
C GLU A 28 -14.80 2.77 6.10
N ALA A 29 -16.06 2.33 6.13
CA ALA A 29 -16.83 2.24 7.35
C ALA A 29 -16.18 1.27 8.35
N ALA A 30 -15.71 0.11 7.87
CA ALA A 30 -15.02 -0.88 8.69
C ALA A 30 -13.70 -0.34 9.24
N GLU A 31 -12.87 0.29 8.40
CA GLU A 31 -11.59 0.87 8.81
C GLU A 31 -11.76 2.04 9.78
N MET A 32 -12.76 2.89 9.56
CA MET A 32 -13.06 3.98 10.49
C MET A 32 -13.53 3.45 11.86
N GLY A 33 -14.33 2.38 11.88
CA GLY A 33 -14.73 1.70 13.10
C GLY A 33 -13.53 1.12 13.84
N TYR A 34 -12.65 0.44 13.11
CA TYR A 34 -11.42 -0.13 13.64
C TYR A 34 -10.49 0.96 14.19
N ALA A 35 -10.19 2.01 13.42
CA ALA A 35 -9.33 3.11 13.80
C ALA A 35 -9.82 3.81 15.08
N LYS A 36 -11.12 4.07 15.20
CA LYS A 36 -11.71 4.65 16.42
C LYS A 36 -11.60 3.73 17.63
N TYR A 37 -11.67 2.41 17.42
CA TYR A 37 -11.53 1.43 18.48
C TYR A 37 -10.09 1.34 19.00
N ILE A 38 -9.10 1.29 18.11
CA ILE A 38 -7.68 1.18 18.50
C ILE A 38 -7.10 2.51 18.98
N LEU A 39 -7.50 3.64 18.39
CA LEU A 39 -6.99 4.98 18.67
C LEU A 39 -8.03 5.82 19.42
N ARG A 40 -8.57 5.29 20.53
CA ARG A 40 -9.51 6.04 21.40
C ARG A 40 -8.90 7.34 21.92
N ARG A 41 -7.59 7.39 22.06
CA ARG A 41 -6.80 8.60 22.31
C ARG A 41 -5.73 8.71 21.21
N PRO A 42 -5.51 9.89 20.63
CA PRO A 42 -4.46 10.07 19.65
C PRO A 42 -3.09 9.85 20.30
N ILE A 43 -2.15 9.35 19.50
CA ILE A 43 -0.73 9.27 19.87
C ILE A 43 0.03 10.39 19.15
N LEU A 44 1.24 10.69 19.60
CA LEU A 44 2.02 11.78 19.02
C LEU A 44 2.26 11.52 17.53
N GLY A 45 1.78 12.43 16.67
CA GLY A 45 1.94 12.35 15.22
C GLY A 45 1.07 11.29 14.52
N TYR A 46 0.08 10.72 15.21
CA TYR A 46 -0.84 9.76 14.61
C TYR A 46 -2.18 9.69 15.35
N SER A 47 -3.26 9.99 14.64
CA SER A 47 -4.64 9.97 15.15
C SER A 47 -5.57 9.12 14.28
N ALA A 48 -6.78 8.86 14.77
CA ALA A 48 -7.79 8.12 14.01
C ALA A 48 -8.21 8.84 12.71
N SER A 49 -8.20 10.18 12.70
CA SER A 49 -8.44 10.97 11.49
C SER A 49 -7.31 10.79 10.48
N ASP A 50 -6.05 10.88 10.93
CA ASP A 50 -4.88 10.71 10.05
C ASP A 50 -4.86 9.31 9.44
N HIS A 51 -5.22 8.28 10.23
CA HIS A 51 -5.36 6.91 9.72
C HIS A 51 -6.42 6.82 8.62
N SER A 52 -7.58 7.42 8.84
CA SER A 52 -8.70 7.38 7.89
C SER A 52 -8.36 8.12 6.58
N GLU A 53 -7.67 9.24 6.68
CA GLU A 53 -7.23 10.01 5.52
C GLU A 53 -6.10 9.29 4.76
N GLN A 54 -5.15 8.68 5.46
CA GLN A 54 -4.14 7.81 4.85
C GLN A 54 -4.78 6.62 4.13
N PHE A 55 -5.84 6.02 4.70
CA PHE A 55 -6.59 4.95 4.04
C PHE A 55 -7.17 5.43 2.71
N ARG A 56 -7.86 6.59 2.68
CA ARG A 56 -8.42 7.18 1.46
C ARG A 56 -7.35 7.47 0.41
N TYR A 57 -6.21 8.01 0.82
CA TYR A 57 -5.07 8.24 -0.09
C TYR A 57 -4.57 6.93 -0.73
N ILE A 58 -4.39 5.87 0.07
CA ILE A 58 -3.96 4.55 -0.45
C ILE A 58 -5.04 3.92 -1.33
N ALA A 59 -6.32 4.06 -1.00
CA ALA A 59 -7.43 3.59 -1.82
C ALA A 59 -7.41 4.23 -3.21
N ASN A 60 -7.26 5.56 -3.29
CA ASN A 60 -7.11 6.27 -4.56
C ASN A 60 -5.91 5.79 -5.37
N ARG A 61 -4.74 5.61 -4.71
CA ARG A 61 -3.53 5.11 -5.38
C ARG A 61 -3.75 3.71 -5.97
N ARG A 62 -4.49 2.84 -5.27
CA ARG A 62 -4.84 1.48 -5.74
C ARG A 62 -5.85 1.53 -6.89
N ALA A 63 -6.88 2.37 -6.79
CA ALA A 63 -7.87 2.59 -7.85
C ALA A 63 -7.21 3.09 -9.14
N ARG A 64 -6.36 4.13 -9.05
CA ARG A 64 -5.57 4.65 -10.16
C ARG A 64 -4.66 3.60 -10.78
N SER A 65 -4.05 2.74 -9.95
CA SER A 65 -3.20 1.66 -10.43
C SER A 65 -3.99 0.63 -11.25
N LEU A 66 -5.29 0.47 -11.02
CA LEU A 66 -6.20 -0.39 -11.77
C LEU A 66 -6.90 0.34 -12.94
N GLY A 67 -6.68 1.64 -13.11
CA GLY A 67 -7.37 2.45 -14.12
C GLY A 67 -8.82 2.80 -13.76
N LEU A 68 -9.18 2.69 -12.48
CA LEU A 68 -10.50 3.04 -11.96
C LEU A 68 -10.55 4.51 -11.53
N GLU A 69 -11.76 5.07 -11.47
CA GLU A 69 -12.00 6.39 -10.89
C GLU A 69 -11.60 6.43 -9.40
N GLU A 70 -11.17 7.60 -8.93
CA GLU A 70 -10.74 7.79 -7.55
C GLU A 70 -11.98 7.81 -6.63
N PRO A 71 -12.12 6.86 -5.69
CA PRO A 71 -13.30 6.81 -4.82
C PRO A 71 -13.37 7.98 -3.82
N PHE A 72 -12.22 8.55 -3.44
CA PHE A 72 -12.14 9.61 -2.42
C PHE A 72 -11.38 10.85 -2.94
N PRO A 73 -11.95 11.65 -3.84
CA PRO A 73 -11.24 12.78 -4.44
C PRO A 73 -10.76 13.78 -3.39
N GLY A 74 -9.52 14.26 -3.54
CA GLY A 74 -8.92 15.25 -2.65
C GLY A 74 -8.28 14.69 -1.37
N ALA A 75 -8.23 13.38 -1.18
CA ALA A 75 -7.48 12.79 -0.07
C ALA A 75 -5.97 12.96 -0.27
N GLU A 76 -5.30 13.61 0.69
CA GLU A 76 -3.86 13.78 0.73
C GLU A 76 -3.20 12.74 1.66
N SER A 77 -1.88 12.60 1.59
CA SER A 77 -1.12 11.71 2.47
C SER A 77 -0.74 12.46 3.75
N PRO A 78 -1.44 12.28 4.88
CA PRO A 78 -1.08 12.96 6.13
C PRO A 78 0.23 12.44 6.74
N LEU A 79 0.72 11.27 6.31
CA LEU A 79 1.81 10.54 6.96
C LEU A 79 2.98 10.30 6.00
N ASN A 80 3.64 11.36 5.57
CA ASN A 80 4.79 11.29 4.66
C ASN A 80 5.91 10.34 5.14
N TRP A 81 6.17 10.30 6.46
CA TRP A 81 7.15 9.40 7.06
C TRP A 81 6.80 7.92 6.87
N LEU A 82 5.51 7.58 6.73
CA LEU A 82 5.06 6.21 6.50
C LEU A 82 5.40 5.77 5.07
N ASP A 83 5.20 6.67 4.11
CA ASP A 83 5.60 6.43 2.71
C ASP A 83 7.13 6.34 2.58
N GLU A 84 7.88 7.16 3.30
CA GLU A 84 9.33 7.06 3.37
C GLU A 84 9.77 5.70 3.93
N GLN A 85 9.23 5.30 5.09
CA GLN A 85 9.54 4.00 5.69
C GLN A 85 9.17 2.81 4.81
N ALA A 86 8.05 2.90 4.08
CA ALA A 86 7.62 1.86 3.16
C ALA A 86 8.57 1.72 1.95
N ASN A 87 9.16 2.83 1.51
CA ASN A 87 10.07 2.87 0.36
C ASN A 87 11.55 2.67 0.74
N LEU A 88 11.90 2.73 2.02
CA LEU A 88 13.26 2.44 2.48
C LEU A 88 13.65 1.01 2.09
N ARG A 89 14.81 0.88 1.43
CA ARG A 89 15.43 -0.42 1.21
C ARG A 89 15.74 -1.03 2.57
N LYS A 90 15.05 -2.12 2.89
CA LYS A 90 15.34 -2.90 4.10
C LYS A 90 16.72 -3.52 3.94
N GLU A 91 17.72 -2.90 4.55
CA GLU A 91 19.02 -3.53 4.71
C GLU A 91 18.84 -4.74 5.61
N LYS A 92 19.14 -5.93 5.07
CA LYS A 92 19.03 -7.17 5.84
C LYS A 92 20.16 -7.19 6.86
N ASN A 93 19.81 -7.42 8.12
CA ASN A 93 20.81 -7.70 9.15
C ASN A 93 21.60 -8.95 8.75
N PHE A 94 22.89 -8.76 8.50
CA PHE A 94 23.84 -9.78 8.05
C PHE A 94 23.87 -11.02 8.97
N PHE A 95 23.53 -10.86 10.25
CA PHE A 95 23.51 -11.93 11.25
C PHE A 95 22.18 -12.71 11.33
N GLU A 96 21.09 -12.20 10.75
CA GLU A 96 19.75 -12.80 10.88
C GLU A 96 19.32 -13.58 9.63
N THR A 97 19.99 -13.40 8.49
CA THR A 97 19.65 -14.08 7.23
C THR A 97 20.80 -14.96 6.77
N ARG A 98 20.52 -16.24 6.45
CA ARG A 98 21.51 -17.15 5.86
C ARG A 98 22.03 -16.57 4.55
N VAL A 99 23.34 -16.41 4.43
CA VAL A 99 24.00 -15.94 3.21
C VAL A 99 23.69 -16.91 2.07
N THR A 100 22.92 -16.46 1.08
CA THR A 100 22.54 -17.25 -0.11
C THR A 100 23.34 -16.86 -1.36
N GLU A 101 24.09 -15.76 -1.32
CA GLU A 101 25.01 -15.36 -2.38
C GLU A 101 26.43 -15.28 -1.81
N TYR A 102 27.27 -16.23 -2.21
CA TYR A 102 28.70 -15.98 -2.25
C TYR A 102 28.95 -15.21 -3.54
N GLN A 103 29.21 -13.90 -3.44
CA GLN A 103 29.98 -13.25 -4.49
C GLN A 103 31.39 -13.85 -4.40
N THR A 104 31.69 -14.80 -5.28
CA THR A 104 33.07 -15.17 -5.56
C THR A 104 33.74 -13.88 -6.02
N GLY A 105 34.59 -13.32 -5.15
CA GLY A 105 35.35 -12.11 -5.45
C GLY A 105 35.96 -12.24 -6.84
N GLY A 106 35.78 -11.19 -7.65
CA GLY A 106 36.05 -11.19 -9.08
C GLY A 106 37.37 -11.90 -9.40
N ALA A 107 37.32 -12.79 -10.39
CA ALA A 107 38.53 -13.27 -11.03
C ALA A 107 39.27 -12.03 -11.56
N LEU A 108 40.34 -11.63 -10.88
CA LEU A 108 41.30 -10.67 -11.39
C LEU A 108 41.88 -11.28 -12.67
N SER A 109 41.37 -10.82 -13.81
CA SER A 109 41.98 -11.07 -15.11
C SER A 109 43.20 -10.17 -15.19
N TRP A 110 44.38 -10.76 -15.05
CA TRP A 110 45.65 -10.13 -15.36
C TRP A 110 45.97 -10.49 -16.82
N ASP A 111 45.48 -9.68 -17.75
CA ASP A 111 46.02 -9.56 -19.11
C ASP A 111 46.49 -8.11 -19.30
#